data_AF-D3HSV3-F1
#
_entry.id   AF-D3HSV3-F1
#
_cell.length_a   1.000
_cell.length_b   1.000
_cell.length_c   1.000
_cell.angle_alpha   90.00
_cell.angle_beta   90.00
_cell.angle_gamma   90.00
#
_symmetry.space_group_name_H-M   'P 1'
#
loop_
_entity.id
_entity.type
_entity.pdbx_description
1 polymer ?
#
loop_
_entity_poly.entity_id
_entity_poly.type
_entity_poly.pdbx_seq_one_letter_code
_entity_poly.pdbx_strand_id
1 'polypeptide(L)'
;MPKRSKPQIDPAIYDQKDFELIKAQSTLFKASQEKVRDSFRRFFTSGSSDPYEPKKRGYAGEHADTELEQINNEVKAISRAVMRYPNDEVKEQLYRIHEKLKYQFAGRSVEGIEWLLGGASAMARGGFKNAQNFKNFLNTDPKKISPSRLITGIESVLTAIGYRMINADWAIAPFDPLNDPMSTEEQKLMQHTVIGLRDYVSAIKDFEDKHHLVDSINAVYKNRWFDDVGQATIYDAQDIIQNAVDVSEASEADQEDLLPQTPLPERKFQRYNDGTNLSWIGAADESNVPVRAHTSGTAPLTLAAMDAVLSSQGGPDYSHDTQDRDKLRTLAGALIIPTFLRGDFHSIAETYAGVEYYVEARSKKATGSTVTIQPIQPSDAFRGALKLMGNACTTDKVNGSAMPLQAAVKIVSEDVEQLIHDHDAQLTEQKRSKRI
;
A
#
# COMPACT_ATOMS: atom_id res chain seq x y z
N MET A 1 -7.59 -5.10 52.23
CA MET A 1 -8.06 -4.14 51.21
C MET A 1 -9.40 -4.63 50.68
N PRO A 2 -10.51 -3.88 50.85
CA PRO A 2 -11.79 -4.28 50.28
C PRO A 2 -11.80 -4.00 48.76
N LYS A 3 -12.34 -4.96 48.01
CA LYS A 3 -12.51 -4.94 46.55
C LYS A 3 -13.44 -3.78 46.15
N ARG A 4 -13.02 -2.92 45.22
CA ARG A 4 -13.92 -1.97 44.54
C ARG A 4 -14.91 -2.77 43.69
N SER A 5 -16.20 -2.69 44.01
CA SER A 5 -17.28 -3.18 43.15
C SER A 5 -17.35 -2.33 41.88
N LYS A 6 -17.63 -2.98 40.74
CA LYS A 6 -17.94 -2.28 39.48
C LYS A 6 -19.19 -1.40 39.70
N PRO A 7 -19.29 -0.22 39.07
CA PRO A 7 -20.52 0.54 39.09
C PRO A 7 -21.63 -0.30 38.44
N GLN A 8 -22.65 -0.67 39.21
CA GLN A 8 -23.91 -1.14 38.67
C GLN A 8 -24.63 0.07 38.07
N ILE A 9 -24.73 0.10 36.74
CA ILE A 9 -25.64 1.02 36.06
C ILE A 9 -27.04 0.47 36.29
N ASP A 10 -27.85 1.20 37.05
CA ASP A 10 -29.24 0.85 37.33
C ASP A 10 -30.07 1.02 36.03
N PRO A 11 -30.64 -0.07 35.46
CA PRO A 11 -31.46 0.01 34.25
C PRO A 11 -32.77 0.79 34.46
N ALA A 12 -33.15 1.11 35.70
CA ALA A 12 -34.42 1.75 36.03
C ALA A 12 -34.44 3.28 35.85
N ILE A 13 -33.36 3.89 35.35
CA ILE A 13 -33.23 5.36 35.25
C ILE A 13 -33.57 5.92 33.85
N TYR A 14 -33.80 5.07 32.84
CA TYR A 14 -34.21 5.53 31.51
C TYR A 14 -35.72 5.35 31.32
N ASP A 15 -36.45 6.45 31.11
CA ASP A 15 -37.87 6.42 30.72
C ASP A 15 -37.97 5.64 29.39
N GLN A 16 -39.05 4.90 29.19
CA GLN A 16 -39.36 4.23 27.93
C GLN A 16 -39.33 5.22 26.74
N LYS A 17 -39.60 6.51 26.99
CA LYS A 17 -39.39 7.60 26.02
C LYS A 17 -37.93 7.86 25.68
N ASP A 18 -37.01 7.76 26.63
CA ASP A 18 -35.56 7.93 26.38
C ASP A 18 -35.02 6.76 25.54
N PHE A 19 -35.50 5.54 25.78
CA PHE A 19 -35.19 4.38 24.96
C PHE A 19 -35.67 4.51 23.51
N GLU A 20 -36.92 4.96 23.30
CA GLU A 20 -37.45 5.20 21.96
C GLU A 20 -36.74 6.38 21.27
N LEU A 21 -36.34 7.41 22.00
CA LEU A 21 -35.55 8.53 21.46
C LEU A 21 -34.15 8.07 21.03
N ILE A 22 -33.45 7.29 21.84
CA ILE A 22 -32.14 6.71 21.50
C ILE A 22 -32.26 5.81 20.27
N LYS A 23 -33.31 5.00 20.18
CA LYS A 23 -33.58 4.13 19.02
C LYS A 23 -33.88 4.92 17.76
N ALA A 24 -34.67 5.99 17.86
CA ALA A 24 -34.95 6.89 16.74
C ALA A 24 -33.70 7.64 16.28
N GLN A 25 -32.89 8.15 17.21
CA GLN A 25 -31.59 8.79 16.91
C GLN A 25 -30.61 7.81 16.26
N SER A 26 -30.53 6.57 16.75
CA SER A 26 -29.72 5.50 16.15
C SER A 26 -30.19 5.17 14.72
N THR A 27 -31.51 5.13 14.49
CA THR A 27 -32.07 4.85 13.16
C THR A 27 -31.78 5.98 12.18
N LEU A 28 -31.94 7.24 12.61
CA LEU A 28 -31.60 8.42 11.81
C LEU A 28 -30.10 8.49 11.51
N PHE A 29 -29.26 8.14 12.49
CA PHE A 29 -27.81 8.08 12.32
C PHE A 29 -27.42 7.03 11.29
N LYS A 30 -27.99 5.82 11.35
CA LYS A 30 -27.78 4.76 10.36
C LYS A 30 -28.23 5.17 8.95
N ALA A 31 -29.40 5.79 8.83
CA ALA A 31 -29.91 6.29 7.54
C ALA A 31 -29.03 7.42 6.96
N SER A 32 -28.44 8.25 7.82
CA SER A 32 -27.45 9.27 7.42
C SER A 32 -26.16 8.64 6.91
N GLN A 33 -25.63 7.63 7.61
CA GLN A 33 -24.45 6.88 7.16
C GLN A 33 -24.71 6.18 5.82
N GLU A 34 -25.88 5.59 5.61
CA GLU A 34 -26.22 4.94 4.33
C GLU A 34 -26.22 5.93 3.16
N LYS A 35 -26.77 7.13 3.35
CA LYS A 35 -26.69 8.19 2.32
C LYS A 35 -25.26 8.62 2.03
N VAL A 36 -24.39 8.66 3.04
CA VAL A 36 -22.96 8.95 2.87
C VAL A 36 -22.29 7.84 2.06
N ARG A 37 -22.55 6.58 2.37
CA ARG A 37 -22.03 5.41 1.63
C ARG A 37 -22.44 5.46 0.18
N ASP A 38 -23.73 5.62 -0.10
CA ASP A 38 -24.25 5.66 -1.47
C ASP A 38 -23.66 6.82 -2.27
N SER A 39 -23.53 7.99 -1.64
CA SER A 39 -22.92 9.16 -2.28
C SER A 39 -21.43 8.94 -2.55
N PHE A 40 -20.71 8.36 -1.58
CA PHE A 40 -19.28 8.04 -1.71
C PHE A 40 -19.03 7.01 -2.80
N ARG A 41 -19.76 5.89 -2.77
CA ARG A 41 -19.70 4.85 -3.81
C ARG A 41 -19.98 5.45 -5.17
N ARG A 42 -21.12 6.10 -5.38
CA ARG A 42 -21.45 6.71 -6.68
C ARG A 42 -20.33 7.63 -7.18
N PHE A 43 -19.70 8.41 -6.31
CA PHE A 43 -18.66 9.35 -6.70
C PHE A 43 -17.32 8.69 -7.02
N PHE A 44 -16.97 7.58 -6.36
CA PHE A 44 -15.66 6.94 -6.49
C PHE A 44 -15.68 5.53 -7.12
N THR A 45 -16.85 4.99 -7.48
CA THR A 45 -17.00 3.71 -8.19
C THR A 45 -17.53 3.86 -9.61
N SER A 46 -18.16 4.99 -9.97
CA SER A 46 -18.63 5.24 -11.34
C SER A 46 -17.48 5.71 -12.25
N GLY A 47 -16.73 4.76 -12.76
CA GLY A 47 -15.64 5.00 -13.71
C GLY A 47 -15.15 3.73 -14.41
N SER A 48 -15.40 2.54 -13.84
CA SER A 48 -15.14 1.28 -14.51
C SER A 48 -16.39 0.72 -15.17
N SER A 49 -16.40 0.77 -16.49
CA SER A 49 -17.07 -0.28 -17.26
C SER A 49 -16.26 -1.55 -17.08
N ASP A 50 -16.44 -2.24 -15.97
CA ASP A 50 -15.87 -3.58 -15.76
C ASP A 50 -16.58 -4.54 -16.74
N PRO A 51 -15.90 -5.16 -17.73
CA PRO A 51 -16.54 -6.09 -18.65
C PRO A 51 -16.80 -7.47 -18.02
N TYR A 52 -16.45 -7.68 -16.75
CA TYR A 52 -16.77 -8.90 -16.02
C TYR A 52 -18.15 -8.84 -15.38
N GLU A 53 -19.20 -9.07 -16.18
CA GLU A 53 -20.45 -9.59 -15.61
C GLU A 53 -20.20 -10.99 -15.04
N PRO A 54 -20.49 -11.25 -13.74
CA PRO A 54 -20.29 -12.56 -13.16
C PRO A 54 -21.25 -13.55 -13.80
N LYS A 55 -20.71 -14.56 -14.50
CA LYS A 55 -21.48 -15.76 -14.83
C LYS A 55 -21.81 -16.48 -13.52
N LYS A 56 -23.05 -16.32 -13.06
CA LYS A 56 -23.65 -17.09 -11.96
C LYS A 56 -23.28 -18.57 -12.06
N ARG A 57 -22.40 -19.05 -11.18
CA ARG A 57 -22.21 -20.48 -10.92
C ARG A 57 -22.62 -20.72 -9.47
N GLY A 58 -23.84 -21.22 -9.31
CA GLY A 58 -24.38 -21.57 -8.00
C GLY A 58 -23.67 -22.77 -7.40
N TYR A 59 -23.03 -22.56 -6.26
CA TYR A 59 -22.78 -23.53 -5.19
C TYR A 59 -22.53 -22.74 -3.90
N ALA A 60 -22.75 -23.35 -2.74
CA ALA A 60 -22.84 -22.74 -1.40
C ALA A 60 -21.60 -21.95 -0.87
N GLY A 61 -20.67 -21.54 -1.74
CA GLY A 61 -19.63 -20.53 -1.51
C GLY A 61 -20.02 -19.09 -1.90
N GLU A 62 -21.23 -18.87 -2.43
CA GLU A 62 -21.69 -17.55 -2.93
C GLU A 62 -21.67 -16.40 -1.89
N HIS A 63 -21.67 -16.66 -0.57
CA HIS A 63 -21.64 -15.59 0.44
C HIS A 63 -20.24 -15.02 0.71
N ALA A 64 -19.21 -15.87 0.77
CA ALA A 64 -17.83 -15.42 1.04
C ALA A 64 -17.24 -14.65 -0.15
N ASP A 65 -17.52 -15.10 -1.37
CA ASP A 65 -17.10 -14.41 -2.60
C ASP A 65 -17.73 -13.01 -2.70
N THR A 66 -18.99 -12.84 -2.26
CA THR A 66 -19.65 -11.53 -2.25
C THR A 66 -19.11 -10.57 -1.17
N GLU A 67 -18.70 -11.09 0.00
CA GLU A 67 -18.11 -10.26 1.07
C GLU A 67 -16.71 -9.76 0.68
N LEU A 68 -15.86 -10.65 0.15
CA LEU A 68 -14.51 -10.28 -0.27
C LEU A 68 -14.55 -9.32 -1.48
N GLU A 69 -15.46 -9.51 -2.41
CA GLU A 69 -15.71 -8.59 -3.52
C GLU A 69 -16.18 -7.21 -3.01
N GLN A 70 -17.08 -7.18 -2.03
CA GLN A 70 -17.50 -5.94 -1.39
C GLN A 70 -16.31 -5.23 -0.72
N ILE A 71 -15.51 -5.94 0.08
CA ILE A 71 -14.30 -5.39 0.72
C ILE A 71 -13.37 -4.78 -0.34
N ASN A 72 -13.12 -5.50 -1.44
CA ASN A 72 -12.26 -5.03 -2.52
C ASN A 72 -12.78 -3.74 -3.17
N ASN A 73 -14.08 -3.66 -3.43
CA ASN A 73 -14.72 -2.51 -4.05
C ASN A 73 -14.65 -1.27 -3.16
N GLU A 74 -14.88 -1.42 -1.85
CA GLU A 74 -14.76 -0.31 -0.90
C GLU A 74 -13.31 0.17 -0.77
N VAL A 75 -12.34 -0.74 -0.70
CA VAL A 75 -10.91 -0.40 -0.65
C VAL A 75 -10.47 0.35 -1.92
N LYS A 76 -10.95 -0.07 -3.09
CA LYS A 76 -10.71 0.65 -4.37
C LYS A 76 -11.30 2.06 -4.32
N ALA A 77 -12.51 2.24 -3.80
CA ALA A 77 -13.13 3.54 -3.66
C ALA A 77 -12.39 4.46 -2.68
N ILE A 78 -11.95 3.94 -1.52
CA ILE A 78 -11.09 4.67 -0.57
C ILE A 78 -9.79 5.09 -1.24
N SER A 79 -9.13 4.17 -1.95
CA SER A 79 -7.89 4.42 -2.65
C SER A 79 -8.03 5.57 -3.66
N ARG A 80 -9.08 5.56 -4.49
CA ARG A 80 -9.40 6.66 -5.42
C ARG A 80 -9.63 7.99 -4.71
N ALA A 81 -10.37 7.98 -3.61
CA ALA A 81 -10.64 9.18 -2.82
C ALA A 81 -9.34 9.83 -2.32
N VAL A 82 -8.43 9.04 -1.75
CA VAL A 82 -7.14 9.52 -1.26
C VAL A 82 -6.25 9.99 -2.41
N MET A 83 -6.19 9.26 -3.53
CA MET A 83 -5.38 9.65 -4.68
C MET A 83 -5.85 10.94 -5.36
N ARG A 84 -7.15 11.21 -5.37
CA ARG A 84 -7.71 12.43 -5.99
C ARG A 84 -7.63 13.63 -5.05
N TYR A 85 -7.82 13.39 -3.76
CA TYR A 85 -7.95 14.43 -2.75
C TYR A 85 -7.09 14.14 -1.52
N PRO A 86 -5.76 14.06 -1.67
CA PRO A 86 -4.88 14.00 -0.52
C PRO A 86 -4.99 15.31 0.29
N ASN A 87 -4.64 15.27 1.57
CA ASN A 87 -4.62 16.44 2.43
C ASN A 87 -3.48 17.42 2.02
N ASP A 88 -3.49 18.63 2.58
CA ASP A 88 -2.52 19.68 2.22
C ASP A 88 -1.09 19.36 2.62
N GLU A 89 -0.89 18.66 3.75
CA GLU A 89 0.44 18.23 4.20
C GLU A 89 1.05 17.23 3.22
N VAL A 90 0.27 16.21 2.82
CA VAL A 90 0.67 15.21 1.83
C VAL A 90 0.95 15.88 0.49
N LYS A 91 0.09 16.80 0.02
CA LYS A 91 0.33 17.54 -1.23
C LYS A 91 1.67 18.27 -1.21
N GLU A 92 1.94 18.99 -0.13
CA GLU A 92 3.19 19.74 0.03
C GLU A 92 4.42 18.81 0.09
N GLN A 93 4.34 17.68 0.81
CA GLN A 93 5.40 16.67 0.82
C GLN A 93 5.65 16.09 -0.59
N LEU A 94 4.59 15.78 -1.34
CA LEU A 94 4.70 15.29 -2.71
C LEU A 94 5.36 16.32 -3.64
N TYR A 95 5.05 17.61 -3.49
CA TYR A 95 5.71 18.68 -4.25
C TYR A 95 7.22 18.74 -3.97
N ARG A 96 7.61 18.60 -2.71
CA ARG A 96 9.02 18.59 -2.29
C ARG A 96 9.79 17.36 -2.79
N ILE A 97 9.16 16.18 -2.73
CA ILE A 97 9.74 14.96 -3.29
C ILE A 97 9.93 15.11 -4.80
N HIS A 98 8.93 15.63 -5.51
CA HIS A 98 9.03 15.90 -6.94
C HIS A 98 10.17 16.88 -7.26
N GLU A 99 10.28 17.99 -6.52
CA GLU A 99 11.36 18.96 -6.69
C GLU A 99 12.73 18.32 -6.48
N LYS A 100 12.88 17.46 -5.47
CA LYS A 100 14.12 16.71 -5.23
C LYS A 100 14.43 15.71 -6.34
N LEU A 101 13.44 14.98 -6.82
CA LEU A 101 13.60 14.09 -7.98
C LEU A 101 14.01 14.88 -9.22
N LYS A 102 13.40 16.05 -9.44
CA LYS A 102 13.78 16.97 -10.52
C LYS A 102 15.23 17.39 -10.40
N TYR A 103 15.64 17.85 -9.21
CA TYR A 103 17.01 18.27 -8.95
C TYR A 103 18.01 17.14 -9.26
N GLN A 104 17.72 15.92 -8.81
CA GLN A 104 18.64 14.78 -8.98
C GLN A 104 18.71 14.23 -10.42
N PHE A 105 17.57 14.24 -11.14
CA PHE A 105 17.42 13.47 -12.36
C PHE A 105 17.13 14.29 -13.62
N ALA A 106 16.73 15.55 -13.54
CA ALA A 106 16.36 16.34 -14.73
C ALA A 106 17.53 16.54 -15.70
N GLY A 107 18.75 16.67 -15.18
CA GLY A 107 19.98 16.82 -15.97
C GLY A 107 20.54 15.53 -16.55
N ARG A 108 19.94 14.37 -16.26
CA ARG A 108 20.46 13.07 -16.70
C ARG A 108 20.05 12.80 -18.16
N SER A 109 20.86 12.03 -18.88
CA SER A 109 20.57 11.64 -20.26
C SER A 109 19.31 10.77 -20.36
N VAL A 110 18.74 10.69 -21.57
CA VAL A 110 17.62 9.77 -21.86
C VAL A 110 18.02 8.34 -21.52
N GLU A 111 19.21 7.92 -21.94
CA GLU A 111 19.72 6.57 -21.71
C GLU A 111 19.88 6.23 -20.22
N GLY A 112 20.48 7.13 -19.42
CA GLY A 112 20.59 6.91 -17.98
C GLY A 112 19.22 6.79 -17.30
N ILE A 113 18.24 7.57 -17.74
CA ILE A 113 16.87 7.48 -17.21
C ILE A 113 16.19 6.18 -17.63
N GLU A 114 16.33 5.74 -18.88
CA GLU A 114 15.84 4.43 -19.30
C GLU A 114 16.45 3.32 -18.43
N TRP A 115 17.76 3.37 -18.17
CA TRP A 115 18.42 2.42 -17.27
C TRP A 115 17.82 2.43 -15.85
N LEU A 116 17.55 3.62 -15.30
CA LEU A 116 16.89 3.73 -14.00
C LEU A 116 15.50 3.08 -14.03
N LEU A 117 14.71 3.38 -15.06
CA LEU A 117 13.33 2.91 -15.23
C LEU A 117 13.22 1.44 -15.64
N GLY A 118 14.31 0.81 -16.10
CA GLY A 118 14.32 -0.56 -16.65
C GLY A 118 13.66 -1.63 -15.79
N GLY A 119 13.62 -1.45 -14.46
CA GLY A 119 12.73 -2.19 -13.54
C GLY A 119 12.75 -3.72 -13.69
N ALA A 120 11.79 -4.44 -13.11
CA ALA A 120 11.72 -5.90 -13.16
C ALA A 120 11.00 -6.46 -14.40
N SER A 121 11.52 -7.51 -15.05
CA SER A 121 10.88 -8.18 -16.23
C SER A 121 9.40 -8.50 -16.03
N ALA A 122 9.04 -8.91 -14.81
CA ALA A 122 7.71 -9.40 -14.46
C ALA A 122 6.83 -8.38 -13.71
N MET A 123 7.42 -7.29 -13.19
CA MET A 123 6.76 -6.38 -12.24
C MET A 123 6.94 -4.90 -12.55
N ALA A 124 7.82 -4.52 -13.49
CA ALA A 124 7.96 -3.13 -13.89
C ALA A 124 7.24 -2.89 -15.20
N ARG A 125 6.07 -2.28 -15.06
CA ARG A 125 5.82 -1.14 -15.94
C ARG A 125 5.98 0.08 -15.02
N GLY A 126 6.90 0.98 -15.35
CA GLY A 126 6.95 2.23 -14.60
C GLY A 126 5.65 2.99 -14.89
N GLY A 127 5.27 3.94 -14.02
CA GLY A 127 4.29 4.98 -14.37
C GLY A 127 4.77 5.90 -15.52
N PHE A 128 5.76 5.49 -16.31
CA PHE A 128 6.35 6.20 -17.43
C PHE A 128 6.59 5.22 -18.57
N LYS A 129 6.14 5.58 -19.77
CA LYS A 129 6.32 4.77 -20.98
C LYS A 129 7.77 4.78 -21.50
N ASN A 130 8.52 5.82 -21.16
CA ASN A 130 9.91 6.06 -21.56
C ASN A 130 10.49 7.23 -20.73
N ALA A 131 11.79 7.48 -20.90
CA ALA A 131 12.53 8.56 -20.27
C ALA A 131 12.04 9.96 -20.64
N GLN A 132 11.45 10.15 -21.84
CA GLN A 132 10.89 11.45 -22.21
C GLN A 132 9.66 11.79 -21.36
N ASN A 133 8.77 10.83 -21.12
CA ASN A 133 7.62 11.00 -20.24
C ASN A 133 8.04 11.31 -18.80
N PHE A 134 9.10 10.64 -18.31
CA PHE A 134 9.71 10.94 -17.01
C PHE A 134 10.25 12.37 -16.95
N LYS A 135 11.01 12.80 -17.96
CA LYS A 135 11.54 14.17 -18.03
C LYS A 135 10.41 15.21 -18.09
N ASN A 136 9.35 14.94 -18.85
CA ASN A 136 8.19 15.83 -18.91
C ASN A 136 7.51 15.96 -17.55
N PHE A 137 7.36 14.85 -16.82
CA PHE A 137 6.85 14.85 -15.45
C PHE A 137 7.71 15.69 -14.51
N LEU A 138 9.03 15.50 -14.49
CA LEU A 138 9.95 16.29 -13.64
C LEU A 138 9.98 17.78 -14.02
N ASN A 139 9.82 18.10 -15.30
CA ASN A 139 9.87 19.48 -15.76
C ASN A 139 8.55 20.23 -15.57
N THR A 140 7.44 19.52 -15.41
CA THR A 140 6.13 20.12 -15.12
C THR A 140 6.10 20.63 -13.67
N ASP A 141 5.52 21.81 -13.46
CA ASP A 141 5.25 22.35 -12.12
C ASP A 141 4.38 21.34 -11.34
N PRO A 142 4.84 20.82 -10.19
CA PRO A 142 4.12 19.78 -9.47
C PRO A 142 2.73 20.22 -9.00
N LYS A 143 2.50 21.53 -8.82
CA LYS A 143 1.17 22.09 -8.48
C LYS A 143 0.17 22.03 -9.63
N LYS A 144 0.63 21.79 -10.86
CA LYS A 144 -0.19 21.63 -12.06
C LYS A 144 -0.39 20.17 -12.47
N ILE A 145 0.30 19.24 -11.81
CA ILE A 145 0.12 17.80 -11.99
C ILE A 145 -1.06 17.37 -11.12
N SER A 146 -1.93 16.49 -11.62
CA SER A 146 -3.01 15.93 -10.79
C SER A 146 -2.41 15.16 -9.60
N PRO A 147 -3.03 15.21 -8.40
CA PRO A 147 -2.47 14.51 -7.24
C PRO A 147 -2.25 13.01 -7.47
N SER A 148 -3.16 12.35 -8.18
CA SER A 148 -3.06 10.93 -8.52
C SER A 148 -1.84 10.64 -9.40
N ARG A 149 -1.56 11.51 -10.39
CA ARG A 149 -0.37 11.40 -11.25
C ARG A 149 0.92 11.64 -10.48
N LEU A 150 0.88 12.59 -9.54
CA LEU A 150 2.03 12.94 -8.71
C LEU A 150 2.40 11.77 -7.78
N ILE A 151 1.41 11.18 -7.12
CA ILE A 151 1.56 9.98 -6.27
C ILE A 151 2.15 8.81 -7.06
N THR A 152 1.51 8.43 -8.17
CA THR A 152 1.94 7.29 -8.99
C THR A 152 3.31 7.50 -9.62
N GLY A 153 3.60 8.72 -10.09
CA GLY A 153 4.89 9.09 -10.65
C GLY A 153 5.99 8.97 -9.61
N ILE A 154 5.83 9.62 -8.46
CA ILE A 154 6.81 9.58 -7.36
C ILE A 154 7.06 8.14 -6.91
N GLU A 155 6.01 7.37 -6.65
CA GLU A 155 6.11 5.98 -6.20
C GLU A 155 6.86 5.11 -7.22
N SER A 156 6.57 5.27 -8.52
CA SER A 156 7.27 4.57 -9.60
C SER A 156 8.77 4.87 -9.62
N VAL A 157 9.14 6.15 -9.52
CA VAL A 157 10.55 6.56 -9.55
C VAL A 157 11.29 6.04 -8.31
N LEU A 158 10.70 6.21 -7.13
CA LEU A 158 11.31 5.79 -5.87
C LEU A 158 11.47 4.27 -5.78
N THR A 159 10.49 3.51 -6.28
CA THR A 159 10.59 2.05 -6.38
C THR A 159 11.74 1.63 -7.29
N ALA A 160 11.85 2.26 -8.47
CA ALA A 160 12.95 2.00 -9.41
C ALA A 160 14.32 2.30 -8.80
N ILE A 161 14.46 3.43 -8.11
CA ILE A 161 15.67 3.77 -7.34
C ILE A 161 15.94 2.69 -6.29
N GLY A 162 14.94 2.32 -5.48
CA GLY A 162 15.07 1.33 -4.41
C GLY A 162 15.56 -0.04 -4.90
N TYR A 163 15.05 -0.52 -6.04
CA TYR A 163 15.56 -1.74 -6.67
C TYR A 163 17.02 -1.63 -7.11
N ARG A 164 17.40 -0.50 -7.70
CA ARG A 164 18.80 -0.26 -8.12
C ARG A 164 19.74 -0.12 -6.92
N MET A 165 19.28 0.43 -5.79
CA MET A 165 20.09 0.54 -4.56
C MET A 165 20.55 -0.82 -4.02
N ILE A 166 19.71 -1.86 -4.16
CA ILE A 166 20.02 -3.22 -3.68
C ILE A 166 20.62 -4.12 -4.77
N ASN A 167 20.88 -3.59 -5.97
CA ASN A 167 21.29 -4.39 -7.13
C ASN A 167 20.38 -5.60 -7.36
N ALA A 168 19.06 -5.39 -7.29
CA ALA A 168 18.08 -6.44 -7.53
C ALA A 168 18.38 -7.12 -8.88
N ASP A 169 18.66 -8.42 -8.85
CA ASP A 169 18.98 -9.23 -10.04
C ASP A 169 17.78 -9.38 -10.99
N TRP A 170 16.57 -9.23 -10.46
CA TRP A 170 15.36 -9.12 -11.26
C TRP A 170 15.19 -7.76 -11.94
N ALA A 171 15.94 -6.72 -11.58
CA ALA A 171 15.87 -5.41 -12.23
C ALA A 171 16.68 -5.40 -13.55
N ILE A 172 15.98 -5.54 -14.66
CA ILE A 172 16.53 -5.59 -16.01
C ILE A 172 16.93 -4.19 -16.48
N ALA A 173 18.09 -4.06 -17.12
CA ALA A 173 18.40 -2.87 -17.89
C ALA A 173 17.60 -2.91 -19.22
N PRO A 174 16.99 -1.82 -19.68
CA PRO A 174 16.03 -1.83 -20.80
C PRO A 174 16.64 -2.25 -22.14
N PHE A 175 17.96 -2.37 -22.23
CA PHE A 175 18.67 -2.89 -23.40
C PHE A 175 19.64 -3.97 -22.92
N ASP A 176 19.48 -5.19 -23.42
CA ASP A 176 20.45 -6.25 -23.21
C ASP A 176 21.41 -6.29 -24.41
N PRO A 177 22.73 -6.25 -24.23
CA PRO A 177 23.61 -6.87 -25.22
C PRO A 177 23.90 -8.33 -24.88
N LEU A 178 23.57 -8.77 -23.65
CA LEU A 178 23.92 -9.95 -22.84
C LEU A 178 24.94 -9.60 -21.72
N ASN A 179 24.43 -9.12 -20.58
CA ASN A 179 25.01 -9.19 -19.22
C ASN A 179 26.21 -8.29 -18.80
N ASP A 180 26.11 -6.95 -18.80
CA ASP A 180 27.03 -6.12 -17.97
C ASP A 180 26.32 -4.90 -17.32
N PRO A 181 26.53 -4.64 -16.02
CA PRO A 181 26.02 -3.47 -15.28
C PRO A 181 26.42 -2.06 -15.79
N MET A 182 27.32 -1.88 -16.78
CA MET A 182 27.96 -0.57 -17.06
C MET A 182 28.30 -0.31 -18.56
N SER A 183 27.39 -0.57 -19.51
CA SER A 183 27.74 -0.55 -20.94
C SER A 183 28.07 0.84 -21.52
N THR A 184 27.52 1.93 -20.98
CA THR A 184 27.78 3.30 -21.44
C THR A 184 28.03 4.25 -20.28
N GLU A 185 28.84 5.30 -20.50
CA GLU A 185 29.18 6.30 -19.47
C GLU A 185 27.95 6.92 -18.80
N GLU A 186 26.84 7.07 -19.54
CA GLU A 186 25.58 7.59 -19.02
C GLU A 186 24.91 6.65 -18.00
N GLN A 187 24.94 5.33 -18.26
CA GLN A 187 24.46 4.33 -17.31
C GLN A 187 25.35 4.30 -16.07
N LYS A 188 26.67 4.42 -16.24
CA LYS A 188 27.61 4.53 -15.11
C LYS A 188 27.30 5.74 -14.26
N LEU A 189 27.13 6.91 -14.87
CA LEU A 189 26.79 8.15 -14.17
C LEU A 189 25.46 8.03 -13.42
N MET A 190 24.46 7.37 -13.99
CA MET A 190 23.21 7.08 -13.29
C MET A 190 23.42 6.14 -12.10
N GLN A 191 24.17 5.06 -12.29
CA GLN A 191 24.50 4.14 -11.20
C GLN A 191 25.26 4.84 -10.08
N HIS A 192 26.26 5.66 -10.40
CA HIS A 192 26.98 6.49 -9.43
C HIS A 192 26.04 7.42 -8.67
N THR A 193 25.00 7.94 -9.32
CA THR A 193 23.97 8.76 -8.66
C THR A 193 23.17 7.93 -7.66
N VAL A 194 22.68 6.76 -8.07
CA VAL A 194 21.91 5.85 -7.21
C VAL A 194 22.77 5.31 -6.05
N ILE A 195 24.01 4.92 -6.31
CA ILE A 195 24.98 4.51 -5.30
C ILE A 195 25.27 5.69 -4.37
N GLY A 196 25.41 6.92 -4.89
CA GLY A 196 25.55 8.11 -4.08
C GLY A 196 24.36 8.33 -3.14
N LEU A 197 23.13 8.08 -3.60
CA LEU A 197 21.93 8.12 -2.75
C LEU A 197 21.94 7.01 -1.68
N ARG A 198 22.27 5.77 -2.07
CA ARG A 198 22.38 4.62 -1.15
C ARG A 198 23.46 4.86 -0.10
N ASP A 199 24.61 5.32 -0.56
CA ASP A 199 25.78 5.57 0.26
C ASP A 199 25.56 6.81 1.11
N TYR A 200 24.82 7.84 0.67
CA TYR A 200 24.40 8.95 1.54
C TYR A 200 23.56 8.44 2.71
N VAL A 201 22.60 7.56 2.44
CA VAL A 201 21.83 6.80 3.45
C VAL A 201 22.71 5.90 4.33
N SER A 202 23.92 5.54 3.86
CA SER A 202 24.88 4.69 4.57
C SER A 202 26.08 5.43 5.19
N ALA A 203 26.32 6.69 4.83
CA ALA A 203 27.55 7.45 5.04
C ALA A 203 27.29 8.89 5.54
N ILE A 204 26.16 9.12 6.20
CA ILE A 204 26.10 10.13 7.28
C ILE A 204 27.10 9.67 8.36
N LYS A 205 28.38 9.96 8.09
CA LYS A 205 29.57 9.54 8.85
C LYS A 205 29.93 10.52 9.97
N ASP A 206 29.31 11.69 9.99
CA ASP A 206 29.55 12.71 11.03
C ASP A 206 28.54 12.64 12.19
N PHE A 207 27.63 11.67 12.15
CA PHE A 207 26.86 11.21 13.30
C PHE A 207 27.12 9.72 13.45
N GLU A 208 27.93 9.34 14.44
CA GLU A 208 28.50 8.01 14.67
C GLU A 208 27.51 6.82 14.78
N ASP A 209 26.21 6.92 14.45
CA ASP A 209 25.24 5.88 14.86
C ASP A 209 24.06 5.52 13.92
N LYS A 210 23.97 5.97 12.66
CA LYS A 210 22.70 5.75 11.89
C LYS A 210 22.88 5.26 10.45
N HIS A 211 22.91 3.94 10.29
CA HIS A 211 22.71 3.25 9.01
C HIS A 211 21.21 3.28 8.62
N HIS A 212 20.84 3.85 7.47
CA HIS A 212 19.41 4.05 7.10
C HIS A 212 18.85 3.08 6.04
N LEU A 213 19.68 2.26 5.38
CA LEU A 213 19.13 1.25 4.46
C LEU A 213 18.49 0.14 5.30
N VAL A 214 17.17 0.06 5.33
CA VAL A 214 16.43 -0.99 6.03
C VAL A 214 16.58 -2.32 5.28
N ASP A 215 16.75 -3.41 6.01
CA ASP A 215 16.89 -4.74 5.40
C ASP A 215 15.58 -5.15 4.72
N SER A 216 15.57 -6.24 3.95
CA SER A 216 14.32 -6.73 3.38
C SER A 216 13.35 -7.17 4.49
N ILE A 217 12.05 -6.94 4.28
CA ILE A 217 10.94 -7.43 5.13
C ILE A 217 10.98 -8.95 5.34
N ASN A 218 11.73 -9.69 4.51
CA ASN A 218 12.05 -11.11 4.66
C ASN A 218 12.69 -11.44 6.02
N ALA A 219 13.29 -10.45 6.69
CA ALA A 219 13.85 -10.63 8.03
C ALA A 219 12.78 -11.01 9.08
N VAL A 220 11.51 -10.64 8.86
CA VAL A 220 10.42 -10.89 9.80
C VAL A 220 9.33 -11.81 9.25
N TYR A 221 9.10 -11.84 7.93
CA TYR A 221 8.20 -12.80 7.28
C TYR A 221 9.02 -13.85 6.52
N LYS A 222 9.14 -15.04 7.12
CA LYS A 222 9.87 -16.19 6.54
C LYS A 222 9.14 -16.76 5.32
N ASN A 223 9.86 -17.49 4.46
CA ASN A 223 9.35 -18.24 3.28
C ASN A 223 8.71 -17.44 2.12
N ARG A 224 8.79 -16.10 2.16
CA ARG A 224 8.27 -15.18 1.13
C ARG A 224 8.68 -15.48 -0.34
N TRP A 225 9.80 -16.15 -0.57
CA TRP A 225 10.30 -16.46 -1.92
C TRP A 225 9.79 -17.79 -2.50
N PHE A 226 9.25 -18.67 -1.65
CA PHE A 226 8.68 -19.97 -2.04
C PHE A 226 7.18 -19.90 -2.33
N ASP A 227 6.53 -18.81 -1.94
CA ASP A 227 5.09 -18.65 -2.07
C ASP A 227 4.66 -18.30 -3.52
N ASP A 228 5.58 -18.02 -4.44
CA ASP A 228 5.28 -17.96 -5.89
C ASP A 228 5.56 -19.34 -6.50
N VAL A 229 4.55 -20.21 -6.47
CA VAL A 229 4.67 -21.63 -6.86
C VAL A 229 4.72 -21.81 -8.39
N GLY A 230 5.49 -20.98 -9.09
CA GLY A 230 5.92 -21.27 -10.45
C GLY A 230 6.88 -22.47 -10.53
N GLN A 231 7.47 -22.89 -9.40
CA GLN A 231 8.52 -23.91 -9.37
C GLN A 231 8.38 -25.04 -8.33
N ALA A 232 7.39 -25.06 -7.42
CA ALA A 232 7.31 -26.20 -6.49
C ALA A 232 6.75 -27.44 -7.20
N THR A 233 7.55 -28.50 -7.21
CA THR A 233 7.26 -29.81 -7.81
C THR A 233 6.28 -30.66 -7.00
N ILE A 234 5.87 -30.20 -5.81
CA ILE A 234 5.07 -30.97 -4.85
C ILE A 234 3.87 -30.12 -4.43
N TYR A 235 2.69 -30.57 -4.83
CA TYR A 235 1.40 -29.96 -4.53
C TYR A 235 0.85 -30.45 -3.19
N ASP A 236 0.32 -29.55 -2.36
CA ASP A 236 -0.56 -29.91 -1.25
C ASP A 236 -2.01 -29.50 -1.60
N ALA A 237 -2.98 -30.34 -1.23
CA ALA A 237 -4.40 -30.04 -1.41
C ALA A 237 -4.88 -28.83 -0.58
N GLN A 238 -4.05 -28.36 0.35
CA GLN A 238 -4.34 -27.22 1.23
C GLN A 238 -3.82 -25.87 0.70
N ASP A 239 -3.14 -25.85 -0.46
CA ASP A 239 -2.62 -24.62 -1.05
C ASP A 239 -3.73 -23.65 -1.46
N ILE A 240 -3.45 -22.35 -1.33
CA ILE A 240 -4.40 -21.28 -1.65
C ILE A 240 -4.17 -20.85 -3.10
N ILE A 241 -5.20 -20.97 -3.92
CA ILE A 241 -5.19 -20.55 -5.33
C ILE A 241 -5.89 -19.20 -5.42
N GLN A 242 -5.21 -18.20 -5.95
CA GLN A 242 -5.81 -16.90 -6.19
C GLN A 242 -5.60 -16.44 -7.62
N ASN A 243 -6.71 -16.00 -8.22
CA ASN A 243 -6.67 -15.23 -9.44
C ASN A 243 -6.12 -13.85 -9.10
N ALA A 244 -5.16 -13.37 -9.90
CA ALA A 244 -4.79 -11.97 -9.84
C ALA A 244 -6.02 -11.12 -10.18
N VAL A 245 -6.40 -10.24 -9.25
CA VAL A 245 -7.50 -9.29 -9.46
C VAL A 245 -6.88 -8.00 -9.95
N ASP A 246 -7.32 -7.56 -11.13
CA ASP A 246 -6.88 -6.29 -11.68
C ASP A 246 -7.37 -5.14 -10.79
N VAL A 247 -6.41 -4.36 -10.29
CA VAL A 247 -6.68 -3.19 -9.44
C VAL A 247 -6.44 -1.91 -10.23
N SER A 248 -6.22 -2.01 -11.54
CA SER A 248 -5.88 -0.96 -12.49
C SER A 248 -7.00 0.06 -12.73
N GLU A 249 -7.51 0.73 -11.69
CA GLU A 249 -8.59 1.70 -11.90
C GLU A 249 -8.53 2.89 -10.94
N ALA A 250 -7.39 3.13 -10.29
CA ALA A 250 -7.28 4.22 -9.30
C ALA A 250 -6.88 5.58 -9.91
N SER A 251 -6.26 5.61 -11.10
CA SER A 251 -5.91 6.85 -11.81
C SER A 251 -6.77 7.02 -13.06
N GLU A 252 -7.42 8.18 -13.17
CA GLU A 252 -8.25 8.57 -14.32
C GLU A 252 -7.42 9.27 -15.42
N ALA A 253 -6.10 9.14 -15.40
CA ALA A 253 -5.26 9.76 -16.41
C ALA A 253 -5.28 8.90 -17.68
N ASP A 254 -6.11 9.30 -18.66
CA ASP A 254 -6.25 8.69 -20.01
C ASP A 254 -4.92 8.39 -20.73
N GLN A 255 -3.81 9.00 -20.29
CA GLN A 255 -2.49 8.85 -20.88
C GLN A 255 -1.60 7.78 -20.22
N GLU A 256 -2.02 7.23 -19.08
CA GLU A 256 -1.25 6.28 -18.25
C GLU A 256 -1.67 4.82 -18.42
N ASP A 257 -2.72 4.54 -19.18
CA ASP A 257 -3.18 3.18 -19.44
C ASP A 257 -2.20 2.45 -20.38
N LEU A 258 -1.19 1.84 -19.79
CA LEU A 258 -0.71 0.54 -20.26
C LEU A 258 -1.40 -0.52 -19.40
N LEU A 259 -2.69 -0.71 -19.66
CA LEU A 259 -3.39 -1.91 -19.21
C LEU A 259 -2.53 -3.12 -19.59
N PRO A 260 -2.46 -4.13 -18.71
CA PRO A 260 -1.85 -5.40 -19.08
C PRO A 260 -2.35 -5.89 -20.42
N GLN A 261 -1.45 -5.94 -21.42
CA GLN A 261 -1.76 -6.60 -22.69
C GLN A 261 -2.02 -8.10 -22.47
N THR A 262 -1.50 -8.64 -21.37
CA THR A 262 -1.72 -10.01 -20.94
C THR A 262 -2.25 -10.00 -19.50
N PRO A 263 -3.36 -10.72 -19.21
CA PRO A 263 -3.78 -10.99 -17.85
C PRO A 263 -2.63 -11.59 -17.04
N LEU A 264 -2.55 -11.25 -15.76
CA LEU A 264 -1.58 -11.88 -14.88
C LEU A 264 -1.90 -13.38 -14.73
N PRO A 265 -0.88 -14.24 -14.66
CA PRO A 265 -1.09 -15.66 -14.42
C PRO A 265 -1.73 -15.88 -13.03
N GLU A 266 -2.51 -16.96 -12.91
CA GLU A 266 -2.98 -17.46 -11.62
C GLU A 266 -1.77 -17.70 -10.70
N ARG A 267 -1.88 -17.24 -9.45
CA ARG A 267 -0.85 -17.45 -8.43
C ARG A 267 -1.34 -18.49 -7.41
N LYS A 268 -0.40 -19.30 -6.95
CA LYS A 268 -0.64 -20.34 -5.94
C LYS A 268 0.30 -20.06 -4.78
N PHE A 269 -0.22 -20.16 -3.56
CA PHE A 269 0.49 -19.81 -2.33
C PHE A 269 0.40 -20.95 -1.32
N GLN A 270 1.49 -21.19 -0.58
CA GLN A 270 1.48 -22.16 0.50
C GLN A 270 0.65 -21.63 1.67
N ARG A 271 -0.27 -22.43 2.19
CA ARG A 271 -1.11 -22.04 3.34
C ARG A 271 -0.32 -22.03 4.66
N TYR A 272 0.69 -22.88 4.79
CA TYR A 272 1.47 -23.07 6.02
C TYR A 272 2.98 -22.98 5.75
N ASN A 273 3.72 -22.32 6.65
CA ASN A 273 5.17 -22.17 6.57
C ASN A 273 5.95 -23.45 6.89
N ASP A 274 5.40 -24.31 7.76
CA ASP A 274 6.04 -25.51 8.29
C ASP A 274 5.04 -26.66 8.53
N GLY A 275 3.92 -26.63 7.80
CA GLY A 275 2.80 -27.56 7.96
C GLY A 275 1.91 -27.32 9.18
N THR A 276 2.26 -26.38 10.07
CA THR A 276 1.45 -26.05 11.27
C THR A 276 1.15 -24.56 11.41
N ASN A 277 2.15 -23.70 11.19
CA ASN A 277 2.03 -22.26 11.32
C ASN A 277 1.55 -21.66 10.00
N LEU A 278 0.46 -20.90 10.03
CA LEU A 278 -0.06 -20.22 8.85
C LEU A 278 1.01 -19.30 8.23
N SER A 279 1.09 -19.32 6.90
CA SER A 279 1.80 -18.30 6.15
C SER A 279 1.07 -16.96 6.26
N TRP A 280 1.70 -15.87 5.80
CA TRP A 280 1.01 -14.57 5.71
C TRP A 280 -0.29 -14.70 4.88
N ILE A 281 -0.20 -15.40 3.75
CA ILE A 281 -1.31 -15.63 2.83
C ILE A 281 -2.38 -16.49 3.50
N GLY A 282 -1.99 -17.56 4.21
CA GLY A 282 -2.91 -18.39 4.97
C GLY A 282 -3.64 -17.63 6.08
N ALA A 283 -2.94 -16.76 6.80
CA ALA A 283 -3.53 -15.93 7.84
C ALA A 283 -4.46 -14.84 7.26
N ALA A 284 -4.16 -14.31 6.08
CA ALA A 284 -5.00 -13.33 5.40
C ALA A 284 -6.29 -13.96 4.84
N ASP A 285 -6.19 -15.14 4.22
CA ASP A 285 -7.31 -15.96 3.77
C ASP A 285 -8.25 -16.32 4.95
N GLU A 286 -7.70 -16.73 6.09
CA GLU A 286 -8.50 -17.03 7.29
C GLU A 286 -9.17 -15.81 7.93
N SER A 287 -8.75 -14.59 7.60
CA SER A 287 -9.34 -13.36 8.14
C SER A 287 -10.12 -12.56 7.10
N ASN A 288 -10.47 -13.17 5.95
CA ASN A 288 -11.18 -12.50 4.85
C ASN A 288 -10.50 -11.19 4.40
N VAL A 289 -9.17 -11.13 4.53
CA VAL A 289 -8.36 -10.00 4.08
C VAL A 289 -7.98 -10.25 2.63
N PRO A 290 -8.24 -9.30 1.71
CA PRO A 290 -7.82 -9.45 0.33
C PRO A 290 -6.33 -9.71 0.21
N VAL A 291 -5.99 -10.83 -0.42
CA VAL A 291 -4.65 -11.17 -0.84
C VAL A 291 -4.57 -10.94 -2.35
N ARG A 292 -3.42 -10.42 -2.81
CA ARG A 292 -3.19 -10.15 -4.24
C ARG A 292 -1.85 -10.72 -4.69
N ALA A 293 -0.82 -10.57 -3.85
CA ALA A 293 0.35 -11.45 -3.74
C ALA A 293 1.22 -10.94 -2.56
N HIS A 294 2.12 -11.79 -2.04
CA HIS A 294 3.23 -11.52 -1.10
C HIS A 294 3.32 -10.15 -0.38
N THR A 295 3.60 -10.17 0.94
CA THR A 295 3.95 -8.96 1.73
C THR A 295 4.95 -8.06 1.00
N SER A 296 4.61 -6.78 0.86
CA SER A 296 5.23 -5.87 -0.11
C SER A 296 6.61 -5.39 0.34
N GLY A 297 7.65 -6.15 0.03
CA GLY A 297 9.04 -5.74 0.24
C GLY A 297 9.51 -4.59 -0.63
N THR A 298 8.68 -4.12 -1.57
CA THR A 298 8.92 -2.88 -2.31
C THR A 298 8.61 -1.64 -1.47
N ALA A 299 7.71 -1.72 -0.48
CA ALA A 299 7.37 -0.57 0.37
C ALA A 299 8.58 -0.06 1.17
N PRO A 300 9.30 -0.93 1.92
CA PRO A 300 10.52 -0.51 2.62
C PRO A 300 11.58 0.08 1.68
N LEU A 301 11.74 -0.49 0.49
CA LEU A 301 12.72 -0.01 -0.51
C LEU A 301 12.34 1.36 -1.06
N THR A 302 11.06 1.57 -1.35
CA THR A 302 10.51 2.85 -1.85
C THR A 302 10.70 3.94 -0.80
N LEU A 303 10.40 3.66 0.47
CA LEU A 303 10.60 4.60 1.57
C LEU A 303 12.08 4.88 1.83
N ALA A 304 12.96 3.87 1.73
CA ALA A 304 14.41 4.08 1.83
C ALA A 304 14.93 4.99 0.71
N ALA A 305 14.47 4.79 -0.53
CA ALA A 305 14.82 5.65 -1.66
C ALA A 305 14.28 7.08 -1.46
N MET A 306 13.08 7.23 -0.91
CA MET A 306 12.49 8.52 -0.57
C MET A 306 13.34 9.29 0.44
N ASP A 307 13.71 8.63 1.53
CA ASP A 307 14.58 9.19 2.57
C ASP A 307 15.91 9.64 1.98
N ALA A 308 16.51 8.83 1.11
CA ALA A 308 17.75 9.16 0.42
C ALA A 308 17.61 10.40 -0.46
N VAL A 309 16.55 10.47 -1.27
CA VAL A 309 16.30 11.59 -2.19
C VAL A 309 16.06 12.89 -1.41
N LEU A 310 15.22 12.86 -0.37
CA LEU A 310 14.90 14.05 0.42
C LEU A 310 16.09 14.56 1.23
N SER A 311 16.96 13.65 1.66
CA SER A 311 18.14 14.00 2.47
C SER A 311 19.40 14.25 1.62
N SER A 312 19.41 13.88 0.33
CA SER A 312 20.58 14.01 -0.55
C SER A 312 21.15 15.43 -0.61
N GLN A 313 22.48 15.52 -0.71
CA GLN A 313 23.19 16.80 -0.85
C GLN A 313 22.80 17.50 -2.16
N GLY A 314 22.54 18.80 -2.07
CA GLY A 314 22.10 19.64 -3.18
C GLY A 314 20.58 19.87 -3.21
N GLY A 315 20.18 21.10 -3.51
CA GLY A 315 18.80 21.57 -3.37
C GLY A 315 18.39 21.80 -1.90
N PRO A 316 17.12 22.17 -1.63
CA PRO A 316 16.62 22.42 -0.28
C PRO A 316 16.62 21.15 0.59
N ASP A 317 16.92 21.20 1.88
CA ASP A 317 16.81 20.01 2.75
C ASP A 317 15.35 19.80 3.19
N TYR A 318 14.81 18.61 2.90
CA TYR A 318 13.45 18.21 3.28
C TYR A 318 13.44 16.92 4.11
N SER A 319 14.59 16.52 4.67
CA SER A 319 14.74 15.30 5.48
C SER A 319 13.80 15.28 6.71
N HIS A 320 13.37 16.43 7.21
CA HIS A 320 12.41 16.52 8.32
C HIS A 320 11.05 15.90 7.97
N ASP A 321 10.65 15.85 6.70
CA ASP A 321 9.36 15.27 6.27
C ASP A 321 9.32 13.75 6.44
N THR A 322 10.48 13.10 6.61
CA THR A 322 10.56 11.67 6.88
C THR A 322 11.21 11.32 8.21
N GLN A 323 11.91 12.25 8.87
CA GLN A 323 12.38 12.06 10.25
C GLN A 323 11.22 12.00 11.26
N ASP A 324 10.13 12.71 10.99
CA ASP A 324 8.90 12.60 11.77
C ASP A 324 8.11 11.35 11.34
N ARG A 325 7.88 10.44 12.30
CA ARG A 325 7.21 9.16 12.06
C ARG A 325 5.75 9.33 11.64
N ASP A 326 5.06 10.33 12.17
CA ASP A 326 3.64 10.53 11.91
C ASP A 326 3.45 11.20 10.54
N LYS A 327 4.36 12.10 10.16
CA LYS A 327 4.42 12.66 8.81
C LYS A 327 4.76 11.61 7.76
N LEU A 328 5.75 10.75 8.04
CA LEU A 328 6.12 9.65 7.17
C LEU A 328 4.94 8.70 6.96
N ARG A 329 4.22 8.34 8.03
CA ARG A 329 3.02 7.50 7.93
C ARG A 329 1.92 8.18 7.13
N THR A 330 1.67 9.46 7.35
CA THR A 330 0.61 10.18 6.63
C THR A 330 0.92 10.25 5.13
N LEU A 331 2.16 10.57 4.76
CA LEU A 331 2.64 10.52 3.38
C LEU A 331 2.55 9.10 2.79
N ALA A 332 2.98 8.10 3.56
CA ALA A 332 2.88 6.71 3.16
C ALA A 332 1.42 6.36 2.80
N GLY A 333 0.40 6.98 3.41
CA GLY A 333 -1.01 6.69 3.09
C GLY A 333 -1.44 7.01 1.69
N ALA A 334 -0.78 7.99 1.08
CA ALA A 334 -0.95 8.28 -0.33
C ALA A 334 -0.05 7.39 -1.21
N LEU A 335 1.17 7.05 -0.74
CA LEU A 335 2.16 6.27 -1.50
C LEU A 335 2.01 4.74 -1.40
N ILE A 336 1.27 4.22 -0.41
CA ILE A 336 0.98 2.79 -0.23
C ILE A 336 -0.22 2.32 -1.03
N ILE A 337 -0.95 3.25 -1.64
CA ILE A 337 -2.10 2.92 -2.45
C ILE A 337 -1.55 2.11 -3.61
N PRO A 338 -2.01 0.87 -3.77
CA PRO A 338 -1.46 0.02 -4.80
C PRO A 338 -1.76 0.66 -6.16
N THR A 339 -0.71 1.22 -6.79
CA THR A 339 -0.79 1.85 -8.11
C THR A 339 -0.99 0.77 -9.17
N PHE A 340 -1.32 1.16 -10.41
CA PHE A 340 -1.73 0.32 -11.56
C PHE A 340 -1.07 -1.05 -11.75
N LEU A 341 0.11 -1.29 -11.18
CA LEU A 341 0.89 -2.51 -11.41
C LEU A 341 1.34 -3.15 -10.11
N ARG A 342 1.51 -2.34 -9.07
CA ARG A 342 1.82 -2.82 -7.73
C ARG A 342 0.58 -3.39 -7.04
N GLY A 343 -0.60 -2.86 -7.35
CA GLY A 343 -1.88 -3.37 -6.86
C GLY A 343 -2.22 -4.77 -7.29
N ASP A 344 -1.78 -5.13 -8.48
CA ASP A 344 -2.02 -6.47 -8.98
C ASP A 344 -1.15 -7.52 -8.27
N PHE A 345 -0.12 -7.08 -7.53
CA PHE A 345 0.78 -7.94 -6.78
C PHE A 345 0.74 -7.73 -5.27
N HIS A 346 0.05 -6.72 -4.73
CA HIS A 346 0.03 -6.44 -3.31
C HIS A 346 -1.29 -5.83 -2.85
N SER A 347 -1.76 -6.24 -1.68
CA SER A 347 -2.85 -5.61 -0.96
C SER A 347 -2.37 -4.40 -0.15
N ILE A 348 -3.34 -3.60 0.32
CA ILE A 348 -3.06 -2.47 1.22
C ILE A 348 -2.45 -2.95 2.55
N ALA A 349 -2.83 -4.14 3.03
CA ALA A 349 -2.31 -4.71 4.27
C ALA A 349 -0.83 -5.09 4.13
N GLU A 350 -0.49 -5.73 3.00
CA GLU A 350 0.87 -6.13 2.67
C GLU A 350 1.80 -4.92 2.54
N THR A 351 1.28 -3.85 1.97
CA THR A 351 2.01 -2.60 1.81
C THR A 351 2.20 -1.89 3.15
N TYR A 352 1.15 -1.81 3.97
CA TYR A 352 1.22 -1.25 5.32
C TYR A 352 2.20 -2.00 6.22
N ALA A 353 2.18 -3.33 6.20
CA ALA A 353 3.16 -4.13 6.93
C ALA A 353 4.60 -3.80 6.53
N GLY A 354 4.83 -3.53 5.23
CA GLY A 354 6.08 -2.98 4.70
C GLY A 354 6.46 -1.63 5.31
N VAL A 355 5.51 -0.70 5.39
CA VAL A 355 5.74 0.63 5.96
C VAL A 355 6.08 0.57 7.44
N GLU A 356 5.30 -0.15 8.24
CA GLU A 356 5.57 -0.24 9.68
C GLU A 356 6.89 -0.95 9.96
N TYR A 357 7.21 -2.02 9.20
CA TYR A 357 8.52 -2.64 9.27
C TYR A 357 9.65 -1.63 8.97
N TYR A 358 9.49 -0.79 7.95
CA TYR A 358 10.46 0.26 7.64
C TYR A 358 10.65 1.23 8.81
N VAL A 359 9.55 1.75 9.36
CA VAL A 359 9.56 2.69 10.48
C VAL A 359 10.25 2.08 11.71
N GLU A 360 9.92 0.83 12.05
CA GLU A 360 10.51 0.13 13.19
C GLU A 360 11.99 -0.22 12.99
N ALA A 361 12.35 -0.74 11.81
CA ALA A 361 13.72 -1.08 11.48
C ALA A 361 14.62 0.14 11.47
N ARG A 362 14.13 1.27 10.94
CA ARG A 362 14.86 2.55 10.99
C ARG A 362 15.06 3.02 12.43
N SER A 363 14.03 2.96 13.26
CA SER A 363 14.12 3.32 14.69
C SER A 363 15.10 2.41 15.44
N LYS A 364 15.05 1.10 15.17
CA LYS A 364 15.96 0.10 15.75
C LYS A 364 17.42 0.40 15.38
N LYS A 365 17.71 0.61 14.09
CA LYS A 365 19.06 0.98 13.62
C LYS A 365 19.53 2.28 14.27
N ALA A 366 18.66 3.30 14.36
CA ALA A 366 19.00 4.60 14.93
C ALA A 366 19.24 4.62 16.45
N THR A 367 18.80 3.58 17.17
CA THR A 367 18.93 3.47 18.64
C THR A 367 19.90 2.37 19.06
N GLY A 368 20.48 1.63 18.11
CA GLY A 368 21.27 0.43 18.40
C GLY A 368 20.47 -0.68 19.10
N SER A 369 19.14 -0.64 19.04
CA SER A 369 18.29 -1.60 19.75
C SER A 369 18.47 -3.03 19.23
N THR A 370 18.49 -4.00 20.13
CA THR A 370 18.58 -5.43 19.81
C THR A 370 17.21 -6.11 19.75
N VAL A 371 16.13 -5.38 20.05
CA VAL A 371 14.76 -5.92 20.10
C VAL A 371 14.38 -6.51 18.73
N THR A 372 13.77 -7.69 18.75
CA THR A 372 13.29 -8.35 17.52
C THR A 372 11.97 -7.70 17.10
N ILE A 373 11.93 -7.19 15.87
CA ILE A 373 10.72 -6.64 15.25
C ILE A 373 9.74 -7.79 15.05
N GLN A 374 8.51 -7.62 15.53
CA GLN A 374 7.48 -8.66 15.42
C GLN A 374 6.69 -8.46 14.12
N PRO A 375 6.33 -9.55 13.42
CA PRO A 375 5.45 -9.45 12.26
C PRO A 375 4.05 -8.99 12.69
N ILE A 376 3.49 -8.04 11.95
CA ILE A 376 2.11 -7.59 12.10
C ILE A 376 1.20 -8.66 11.47
N GLN A 377 0.06 -8.94 12.06
CA GLN A 377 -0.90 -9.87 11.47
C GLN A 377 -1.66 -9.21 10.30
N PRO A 378 -2.10 -9.97 9.26
CA PRO A 378 -2.77 -9.38 8.11
C PRO A 378 -3.99 -8.52 8.44
N SER A 379 -4.85 -8.96 9.37
CA SER A 379 -6.04 -8.20 9.78
C SER A 379 -5.68 -6.87 10.46
N ASP A 380 -4.69 -6.86 11.34
CA ASP A 380 -4.20 -5.63 11.97
C ASP A 380 -3.51 -4.70 10.98
N ALA A 381 -2.74 -5.28 10.04
CA ALA A 381 -2.11 -4.51 8.97
C ALA A 381 -3.15 -3.90 8.03
N PHE A 382 -4.25 -4.62 7.75
CA PHE A 382 -5.35 -4.12 6.93
C PHE A 382 -6.08 -2.94 7.59
N ARG A 383 -6.44 -3.05 8.88
CA ARG A 383 -7.01 -1.94 9.68
C ARG A 383 -6.07 -0.74 9.72
N GLY A 384 -4.78 -1.01 9.96
CA GLY A 384 -3.74 0.01 9.93
C GLY A 384 -3.69 0.76 8.59
N ALA A 385 -3.75 0.01 7.48
CA ALA A 385 -3.74 0.57 6.14
C ALA A 385 -4.95 1.48 5.88
N LEU A 386 -6.16 1.04 6.25
CA LEU A 386 -7.39 1.83 6.12
C LEU A 386 -7.32 3.15 6.89
N LYS A 387 -6.84 3.10 8.14
CA LYS A 387 -6.65 4.29 8.96
C LYS A 387 -5.65 5.26 8.35
N LEU A 388 -4.52 4.72 7.87
CA LEU A 388 -3.41 5.50 7.35
C LEU A 388 -3.80 6.16 6.00
N MET A 389 -4.55 5.47 5.13
CA MET A 389 -5.20 6.06 3.95
C MET A 389 -6.21 7.16 4.34
N GLY A 390 -7.06 6.93 5.35
CA GLY A 390 -8.00 7.94 5.85
C GLY A 390 -7.30 9.21 6.34
N ASN A 391 -6.18 9.08 7.05
CA ASN A 391 -5.39 10.21 7.51
C ASN A 391 -4.77 11.02 6.36
N ALA A 392 -4.38 10.35 5.27
CA ALA A 392 -3.84 10.99 4.07
C ALA A 392 -4.90 11.76 3.26
N CYS A 393 -6.19 11.52 3.51
CA CYS A 393 -7.30 12.15 2.80
C CYS A 393 -7.59 13.58 3.30
N THR A 394 -8.07 14.46 2.40
CA THR A 394 -8.46 15.82 2.77
C THR A 394 -9.57 15.88 3.83
N THR A 395 -9.45 16.85 4.74
CA THR A 395 -10.48 17.23 5.72
C THR A 395 -11.57 18.12 5.13
N ASP A 396 -11.40 18.55 3.88
CA ASP A 396 -12.37 19.40 3.20
C ASP A 396 -13.54 18.58 2.65
N LYS A 397 -14.65 19.27 2.39
CA LYS A 397 -15.73 18.72 1.57
C LYS A 397 -15.28 18.75 0.11
N VAL A 398 -15.57 17.67 -0.61
CA VAL A 398 -15.42 17.61 -2.07
C VAL A 398 -16.77 17.86 -2.73
N ASN A 399 -16.79 18.36 -3.95
CA ASN A 399 -18.03 18.76 -4.61
C ASN A 399 -19.08 17.63 -4.59
N GLY A 400 -20.24 17.92 -4.01
CA GLY A 400 -21.33 16.95 -3.87
C GLY A 400 -21.28 16.07 -2.61
N SER A 401 -20.24 16.17 -1.76
CA SER A 401 -20.18 15.40 -0.52
C SER A 401 -21.00 16.05 0.61
N ALA A 402 -21.77 15.23 1.34
CA ALA A 402 -22.52 15.69 2.51
C ALA A 402 -21.60 16.08 3.69
N MET A 403 -20.39 15.52 3.73
CA MET A 403 -19.42 15.65 4.82
C MET A 403 -17.98 15.72 4.31
N PRO A 404 -17.01 16.12 5.16
CA PRO A 404 -15.58 16.00 4.87
C PRO A 404 -15.21 14.63 4.28
N LEU A 405 -14.34 14.62 3.27
CA LEU A 405 -13.99 13.37 2.59
C LEU A 405 -13.30 12.38 3.54
N GLN A 406 -12.39 12.86 4.40
CA GLN A 406 -11.78 12.04 5.45
C GLN A 406 -12.83 11.39 6.37
N ALA A 407 -13.91 12.09 6.71
CA ALA A 407 -14.99 11.52 7.54
C ALA A 407 -15.78 10.43 6.79
N ALA A 408 -16.03 10.63 5.49
CA ALA A 408 -16.68 9.62 4.65
C ALA A 408 -15.79 8.37 4.49
N VAL A 409 -14.50 8.56 4.19
CA VAL A 409 -13.51 7.46 4.13
C VAL A 409 -13.46 6.71 5.46
N LYS A 410 -13.47 7.42 6.60
CA LYS A 410 -13.49 6.79 7.92
C LYS A 410 -14.72 5.91 8.13
N ILE A 411 -15.92 6.37 7.77
CA ILE A 411 -17.15 5.58 7.90
C ILE A 411 -17.05 4.30 7.04
N VAL A 412 -16.63 4.44 5.78
CA VAL A 412 -16.49 3.28 4.88
C VAL A 412 -15.42 2.32 5.40
N SER A 413 -14.28 2.83 5.89
CA SER A 413 -13.25 2.01 6.53
C SER A 413 -13.81 1.22 7.72
N GLU A 414 -14.57 1.87 8.62
CA GLU A 414 -15.19 1.22 9.79
C GLU A 414 -16.15 0.08 9.36
N ASP A 415 -16.90 0.26 8.26
CA ASP A 415 -17.77 -0.80 7.73
C ASP A 415 -16.97 -2.00 7.21
N VAL A 416 -15.88 -1.75 6.47
CA VAL A 416 -14.99 -2.80 5.97
C VAL A 416 -14.33 -3.55 7.14
N GLU A 417 -13.88 -2.83 8.17
CA GLU A 417 -13.31 -3.44 9.38
C GLU A 417 -14.33 -4.32 10.11
N GLN A 418 -15.60 -3.91 10.15
CA GLN A 418 -16.68 -4.68 10.76
C GLN A 418 -16.95 -5.98 9.98
N LEU A 419 -16.92 -5.96 8.65
CA LEU A 419 -17.07 -7.17 7.82
C LEU A 419 -15.99 -8.21 8.14
N ILE A 420 -14.73 -7.77 8.25
CA ILE A 420 -13.61 -8.65 8.63
C ILE A 420 -13.81 -9.20 10.05
N HIS A 421 -14.19 -8.35 11.00
CA HIS A 421 -14.41 -8.76 12.39
C HIS A 421 -15.55 -9.80 12.51
N ASP A 422 -16.66 -9.59 11.80
CA ASP A 422 -17.80 -10.50 11.83
C ASP A 422 -17.43 -11.86 11.23
N HIS A 423 -16.59 -11.88 10.19
CA HIS A 423 -16.03 -13.10 9.62
C HIS A 423 -15.15 -13.86 10.62
N ASP A 424 -14.19 -13.18 11.26
CA ASP A 424 -13.31 -13.76 12.28
C ASP A 424 -14.11 -14.36 13.45
N ALA A 425 -15.19 -13.68 13.87
CA ALA A 425 -16.07 -14.13 14.94
C ALA A 425 -16.83 -15.40 14.54
N GLN A 426 -17.39 -15.45 13.33
CA GLN A 426 -18.08 -16.62 12.80
C GLN A 426 -17.15 -17.83 12.69
N LEU A 427 -15.93 -17.66 12.18
CA LEU A 427 -14.93 -18.73 12.10
C LEU A 427 -14.53 -19.24 13.49
N THR A 428 -14.38 -18.35 14.46
CA THR A 428 -14.06 -18.72 15.85
C THR A 428 -15.17 -19.58 16.45
N GLU A 429 -16.43 -19.20 16.24
CA GLU A 429 -17.60 -19.96 16.68
C GLU A 429 -17.63 -21.36 16.02
N GLN A 430 -17.44 -21.44 14.69
CA GLN A 430 -17.40 -22.71 13.96
C GLN A 430 -16.26 -23.64 14.43
N LYS A 431 -15.07 -23.10 14.66
CA LYS A 431 -13.91 -23.85 15.18
C LYS A 431 -14.18 -24.39 16.60
N ARG A 432 -14.97 -23.67 17.42
CA ARG A 432 -15.41 -24.15 18.74
C ARG A 432 -16.46 -25.26 18.63
N SER A 433 -17.45 -25.11 17.75
CA SER A 433 -18.53 -26.10 17.57
C SER A 433 -18.03 -27.43 17.00
N LYS A 434 -16.95 -27.44 16.21
CA LYS A 434 -16.34 -28.68 15.65
C LYS A 434 -15.41 -29.42 16.62
N ARG A 435 -15.12 -28.87 17.80
CA ARG A 435 -14.29 -29.50 18.85
C ARG A 435 -15.10 -30.23 19.93
N ILE A 436 -16.43 -30.17 19.85
CA ILE A 436 -17.39 -30.92 20.67
C ILE A 436 -17.88 -32.10 19.84
#